data_AF-A0A938E4Z8-F1
#
_entry.id   AF-A0A938E4Z8-F1
#
_cell.length_a   1.000
_cell.length_b   1.000
_cell.length_c   1.000
_cell.angle_alpha   90.00
_cell.angle_beta   90.00
_cell.angle_gamma   90.00
#
_symmetry.space_group_name_H-M   'P 1'
#
loop_
_entity.id
_entity.type
_entity.pdbx_description
1 polymer ?
#
loop_
_entity_poly.entity_id
_entity_poly.type
_entity_poly.pdbx_seq_one_letter_code
_entity_poly.pdbx_strand_id
1 'polypeptide(L)'
;MAVLKRMLVGRPLANVQMEHQRITKRIALAVFSSDAISSTAYATEEILFVVAFGTSSLALGLSRLVPISIAVAILLIIVVSSYRRTIFAYPQGGGSYVVSRENLGVNASLTAGAAMLIDYTLTVAVSISAGVAALLSIPVFESLQGHRVELGLVLIALITLVNLRGVKESGRVFAFPTYLYIGLLVLLIGYGLIRYYTGDVGEIDASAFEGRLTGGELSLFILLKGFSSGAVAL
;
A
#
# COMPACT_ATOMS: atom_id res chain seq x y z
N MET A 1 -2.94 18.37 -33.55
CA MET A 1 -2.39 18.32 -32.17
C MET A 1 -3.41 18.64 -31.08
N ALA A 2 -4.17 19.74 -31.16
CA ALA A 2 -5.11 20.15 -30.10
C ALA A 2 -6.29 19.18 -29.87
N VAL A 3 -6.82 18.55 -30.94
CA VAL A 3 -7.90 17.56 -30.83
C VAL A 3 -7.42 16.27 -30.16
N LEU A 4 -6.23 15.76 -30.54
CA LEU A 4 -5.62 14.59 -29.93
C LEU A 4 -5.32 14.81 -28.43
N LYS A 5 -4.78 15.99 -28.09
CA LYS A 5 -4.56 16.42 -26.70
C LYS A 5 -5.88 16.51 -25.93
N ARG A 6 -6.94 17.05 -26.52
CA ARG A 6 -8.27 17.17 -25.89
C ARG A 6 -8.98 15.82 -25.76
N MET A 7 -8.71 14.87 -26.64
CA MET A 7 -9.25 13.50 -26.58
C MET A 7 -8.53 12.65 -25.51
N LEU A 8 -7.22 12.82 -25.35
CA LEU A 8 -6.40 12.13 -24.36
C LEU A 8 -6.54 12.74 -22.95
N VAL A 9 -6.35 14.06 -22.83
CA VAL A 9 -6.25 14.79 -21.55
C VAL A 9 -7.61 15.36 -21.09
N GLY A 10 -8.62 15.42 -21.96
CA GLY A 10 -9.91 16.01 -21.61
C GLY A 10 -9.93 17.55 -21.68
N ARG A 11 -10.98 18.17 -21.16
CA ARG A 11 -11.11 19.64 -21.12
C ARG A 11 -10.29 20.18 -19.94
N PRO A 12 -9.53 21.28 -20.11
CA PRO A 12 -8.83 21.90 -18.99
C PRO A 12 -9.85 22.34 -17.94
N LEU A 13 -9.67 21.86 -16.71
CA LEU A 13 -10.44 22.32 -15.55
C LEU A 13 -9.97 23.72 -15.19
N ALA A 14 -10.90 24.67 -15.07
CA ALA A 14 -10.57 26.02 -14.67
C ALA A 14 -10.21 26.02 -13.18
N ASN A 15 -9.05 26.59 -12.81
CA ASN A 15 -8.53 26.66 -11.43
C ASN A 15 -9.55 27.16 -10.39
N VAL A 16 -10.58 27.91 -10.83
CA VAL A 16 -11.63 28.49 -9.99
C VAL A 16 -12.65 27.45 -9.46
N GLN A 17 -12.72 26.27 -10.06
CA GLN A 17 -13.65 25.20 -9.62
C GLN A 17 -13.07 24.27 -8.53
N MET A 18 -11.76 24.31 -8.28
CA MET A 18 -11.09 23.44 -7.29
C MET A 18 -11.30 23.88 -5.84
N GLU A 19 -11.47 25.18 -5.55
CA GLU A 19 -11.62 25.68 -4.17
C GLU A 19 -12.97 25.31 -3.51
N HIS A 20 -13.99 24.97 -4.30
CA HIS A 20 -15.36 24.79 -3.80
C HIS A 20 -15.79 23.34 -3.59
N GLN A 21 -14.99 22.34 -3.98
CA GLN A 21 -15.31 20.94 -3.68
C GLN A 21 -14.64 20.48 -2.38
N ARG A 22 -15.13 20.98 -1.25
CA ARG A 22 -14.84 20.36 0.04
C ARG A 22 -15.46 18.97 0.05
N ILE A 23 -14.63 17.96 -0.20
CA ILE A 23 -15.02 16.56 -0.16
C ILE A 23 -15.53 16.22 1.25
N THR A 24 -16.70 15.59 1.35
CA THR A 24 -17.26 15.16 2.65
C THR A 24 -16.26 14.25 3.38
N LYS A 25 -16.16 14.36 4.72
CA LYS A 25 -15.23 13.57 5.54
C LYS A 25 -15.19 12.07 5.20
N ARG A 26 -16.32 11.46 4.85
CA ARG A 26 -16.41 10.05 4.44
C ARG A 26 -15.64 9.77 3.13
N ILE A 27 -15.86 10.59 2.12
CA ILE A 27 -15.17 10.45 0.82
C ILE A 27 -13.69 10.82 0.99
N ALA A 28 -13.38 11.87 1.76
CA ALA A 28 -12.02 12.26 2.05
C ALA A 28 -11.26 11.13 2.76
N LEU A 29 -11.87 10.51 3.79
CA LEU A 29 -11.28 9.38 4.49
C LEU A 29 -10.96 8.27 3.50
N ALA A 30 -11.93 7.81 2.71
CA ALA A 30 -11.72 6.70 1.77
C ALA A 30 -10.65 6.99 0.70
N VAL A 31 -10.57 8.22 0.20
CA VAL A 31 -9.60 8.60 -0.83
C VAL A 31 -8.21 8.76 -0.24
N PHE A 32 -8.06 9.43 0.91
CA PHE A 32 -6.75 9.67 1.53
C PHE A 32 -6.22 8.48 2.33
N SER A 33 -7.08 7.60 2.82
CA SER A 33 -6.67 6.36 3.51
C SER A 33 -6.40 5.20 2.56
N SER A 34 -6.76 5.33 1.27
CA SER A 34 -6.64 4.23 0.32
C SER A 34 -5.22 3.69 0.21
N ASP A 35 -4.22 4.58 0.31
CA ASP A 35 -2.81 4.21 0.19
C ASP A 35 -2.38 3.29 1.33
N ALA A 36 -2.50 3.79 2.58
CA ALA A 36 -2.23 3.01 3.78
C ALA A 36 -3.04 1.70 3.86
N ILE A 37 -4.32 1.72 3.48
CA ILE A 37 -5.15 0.52 3.45
C ILE A 37 -4.64 -0.47 2.41
N SER A 38 -4.27 -0.02 1.22
CA SER A 38 -3.74 -0.89 0.16
C SER A 38 -2.40 -1.51 0.54
N SER A 39 -1.56 -0.80 1.29
CA SER A 39 -0.26 -1.32 1.74
C SER A 39 -0.38 -2.50 2.69
N THR A 40 -1.48 -2.58 3.46
CA THR A 40 -1.76 -3.76 4.30
C THR A 40 -2.00 -5.03 3.51
N ALA A 41 -2.41 -4.93 2.23
CA ALA A 41 -2.74 -6.08 1.40
C ALA A 41 -1.50 -6.90 1.01
N TYR A 42 -0.32 -6.27 0.90
CA TYR A 42 0.92 -6.94 0.52
C TYR A 42 1.96 -6.97 1.65
N ALA A 43 1.92 -6.07 2.63
CA ALA A 43 2.93 -6.00 3.68
C ALA A 43 3.00 -7.26 4.57
N THR A 44 1.86 -7.90 4.84
CA THR A 44 1.79 -9.14 5.63
C THR A 44 2.46 -10.31 4.91
N GLU A 45 2.21 -10.43 3.60
CA GLU A 45 2.84 -11.43 2.73
C GLU A 45 4.35 -11.19 2.63
N GLU A 46 4.79 -9.94 2.49
CA GLU A 46 6.22 -9.60 2.43
C GLU A 46 6.97 -9.91 3.73
N ILE A 47 6.37 -9.65 4.91
CA ILE A 47 6.94 -10.08 6.19
C ILE A 47 7.12 -11.60 6.18
N LEU A 48 6.07 -12.34 5.79
CA LEU A 48 6.10 -13.79 5.78
C LEU A 48 7.13 -14.31 4.79
N PHE A 49 7.19 -13.76 3.58
CA PHE A 49 8.13 -14.14 2.55
C PHE A 49 9.57 -13.94 3.03
N VAL A 50 9.91 -12.76 3.55
CA VAL A 50 11.27 -12.49 4.04
C VAL A 50 11.68 -13.43 5.16
N VAL A 51 10.80 -13.66 6.14
CA VAL A 51 11.15 -14.49 7.31
C VAL A 51 11.11 -15.99 6.96
N ALA A 52 10.11 -16.46 6.24
CA ALA A 52 9.97 -17.87 5.88
C ALA A 52 11.08 -18.31 4.91
N PHE A 53 11.43 -17.49 3.91
CA PHE A 53 12.55 -17.80 3.01
C PHE A 53 13.90 -17.59 3.71
N GLY A 54 14.04 -16.54 4.53
CA GLY A 54 15.29 -16.29 5.26
C GLY A 54 15.62 -17.39 6.27
N THR A 55 14.62 -17.98 6.90
CA THR A 55 14.77 -19.08 7.88
C THR A 55 14.59 -20.47 7.27
N SER A 56 14.28 -20.56 5.97
CA SER A 56 13.91 -21.81 5.30
C SER A 56 12.82 -22.63 6.03
N SER A 57 11.96 -21.95 6.81
CA SER A 57 10.94 -22.58 7.64
C SER A 57 9.69 -21.73 7.67
N LEU A 58 8.59 -22.29 7.14
CA LEU A 58 7.29 -21.65 7.18
C LEU A 58 6.75 -21.58 8.61
N ALA A 59 7.03 -22.59 9.45
CA ALA A 59 6.64 -22.58 10.86
C ALA A 59 7.28 -21.40 11.63
N LEU A 60 8.57 -21.16 11.42
CA LEU A 60 9.26 -20.00 12.01
C LEU A 60 8.71 -18.69 11.45
N GLY A 61 8.49 -18.58 10.14
CA GLY A 61 7.83 -17.44 9.51
C GLY A 61 6.48 -17.09 10.16
N LEU A 62 5.59 -18.07 10.28
CA LEU A 62 4.27 -17.90 10.89
C LEU A 62 4.36 -17.51 12.37
N SER A 63 5.28 -18.12 13.15
CA SER A 63 5.46 -17.80 14.57
C SER A 63 5.96 -16.36 14.81
N ARG A 64 6.73 -15.79 13.86
CA ARG A 64 7.32 -14.46 13.97
C ARG A 64 6.50 -13.37 13.31
N LEU A 65 5.55 -13.73 12.44
CA LEU A 65 4.64 -12.80 11.78
C LEU A 65 3.86 -11.93 12.77
N VAL A 66 3.27 -12.53 13.80
CA VAL A 66 2.47 -11.79 14.81
C VAL A 66 3.33 -10.82 15.63
N PRO A 67 4.48 -11.22 16.24
CA PRO A 67 5.37 -10.28 16.91
C PRO A 67 5.84 -9.11 16.04
N ILE A 68 6.23 -9.38 14.79
CA ILE A 68 6.66 -8.32 13.86
C ILE A 68 5.50 -7.38 13.54
N SER A 69 4.30 -7.91 13.30
CA SER A 69 3.10 -7.11 13.03
C SER A 69 2.73 -6.21 14.21
N ILE A 70 2.89 -6.68 15.46
CA ILE A 70 2.70 -5.86 16.66
C ILE A 70 3.73 -4.72 16.70
N ALA A 71 5.01 -5.00 16.40
CA ALA A 71 6.04 -3.97 16.37
C ALA A 71 5.74 -2.89 15.30
N VAL A 72 5.28 -3.29 14.11
CA VAL A 72 4.85 -2.37 13.05
C VAL A 72 3.63 -1.54 13.51
N ALA A 73 2.65 -2.15 14.18
CA ALA A 73 1.50 -1.44 14.72
C ALA A 73 1.88 -0.40 15.79
N ILE A 74 2.86 -0.71 16.66
CA ILE A 74 3.40 0.25 17.63
C ILE A 74 4.07 1.41 16.90
N LEU A 75 4.87 1.14 15.86
CA LEU A 75 5.49 2.19 15.05
C LEU A 75 4.44 3.06 14.37
N LEU A 76 3.35 2.49 13.84
CA LEU A 76 2.22 3.24 13.28
C LEU A 76 1.61 4.20 14.30
N ILE A 77 1.39 3.76 15.54
CA ILE A 77 0.87 4.61 16.62
C ILE A 77 1.80 5.80 16.88
N ILE A 78 3.11 5.58 16.86
CA ILE A 78 4.12 6.65 17.02
C ILE A 78 4.04 7.63 15.85
N VAL A 79 4.01 7.13 14.61
CA VAL A 79 3.92 7.95 13.39
C VAL A 79 2.65 8.79 13.37
N VAL A 80 1.49 8.17 13.63
CA VAL A 80 0.19 8.87 13.68
C VAL A 80 0.19 9.95 14.77
N SER A 81 0.77 9.65 15.94
CA SER A 81 0.89 10.63 17.02
C SER A 81 1.80 11.79 16.65
N SER A 82 2.91 11.53 15.95
CA SER A 82 3.83 12.54 15.42
C SER A 82 3.14 13.43 14.38
N TYR A 83 2.49 12.83 13.38
CA TYR A 83 1.77 13.55 12.33
C TYR A 83 0.65 14.41 12.88
N ARG A 84 -0.09 13.91 13.87
CA ARG A 84 -1.13 14.68 14.54
C ARG A 84 -0.56 15.96 15.16
N ARG A 85 0.60 15.90 15.83
CA ARG A 85 1.27 17.09 16.40
C ARG A 85 1.72 18.05 15.31
N THR A 86 2.32 17.55 14.24
CA THR A 86 2.76 18.36 13.10
C THR A 86 1.59 19.07 12.43
N ILE A 87 0.45 18.41 12.20
CA ILE A 87 -0.75 19.00 11.60
C ILE A 87 -1.30 20.15 12.46
N PHE A 88 -1.28 20.02 13.79
CA PHE A 88 -1.69 21.12 14.68
C PHE A 88 -0.72 22.30 14.68
N ALA A 89 0.58 22.03 14.57
CA ALA A 89 1.61 23.08 14.47
C ALA A 89 1.60 23.79 13.11
N TYR A 90 1.19 23.09 12.05
CA TYR A 90 1.17 23.57 10.67
C TYR A 90 -0.25 23.54 10.06
N PRO A 91 -1.19 24.37 10.55
CA PRO A 91 -2.60 24.34 10.12
C PRO A 91 -2.81 24.77 8.66
N GLN A 92 -1.87 25.53 8.08
CA GLN A 92 -1.89 25.87 6.66
C GLN A 92 -1.43 24.73 5.75
N GLY A 93 -0.98 23.60 6.33
CA GLY A 93 -0.41 22.47 5.60
C GLY A 93 1.04 22.73 5.17
N GLY A 94 1.49 22.01 4.13
CA GLY A 94 2.84 22.16 3.56
C GLY A 94 3.66 20.86 3.51
N GLY A 95 3.22 19.84 4.23
CA GLY A 95 3.85 18.51 4.21
C GLY A 95 5.32 18.51 4.69
N SER A 96 6.00 17.38 4.50
CA SER A 96 7.36 17.17 5.00
C SER A 96 8.36 18.20 4.46
N TYR A 97 8.18 18.69 3.22
CA TYR A 97 9.07 19.68 2.62
C TYR A 97 9.05 21.02 3.36
N VAL A 98 7.87 21.59 3.60
CA VAL A 98 7.73 22.91 4.26
C VAL A 98 8.21 22.82 5.71
N VAL A 99 7.83 21.76 6.42
CA VAL A 99 8.26 21.52 7.80
C VAL A 99 9.78 21.40 7.88
N SER A 100 10.42 20.63 7.00
CA SER A 100 11.89 20.52 6.97
C SER A 100 12.55 21.83 6.58
N ARG A 101 11.96 22.64 5.69
CA ARG A 101 12.57 23.89 5.23
C ARG A 101 12.65 24.93 6.33
N GLU A 102 11.56 25.07 7.09
CA GLU A 102 11.48 26.06 8.17
C GLU A 102 12.33 25.67 9.39
N ASN A 103 12.51 24.36 9.67
CA ASN A 103 13.20 23.90 10.87
C ASN A 103 14.66 23.49 10.64
N LEU A 104 15.01 22.99 9.46
CA LEU A 104 16.32 22.38 9.17
C LEU A 104 17.03 23.03 7.97
N GLY A 105 16.39 23.99 7.31
CA GLY A 105 16.96 24.74 6.20
C GLY A 105 16.80 24.07 4.83
N VAL A 106 17.42 24.69 3.83
CA VAL A 106 17.20 24.36 2.42
C VAL A 106 17.68 22.96 2.06
N ASN A 107 18.88 22.56 2.47
CA ASN A 107 19.45 21.27 2.09
C ASN A 107 18.60 20.10 2.61
N ALA A 108 18.15 20.16 3.88
CA ALA A 108 17.29 19.13 4.46
C ALA A 108 15.93 19.05 3.76
N SER A 109 15.34 20.20 3.41
CA SER A 109 14.07 20.21 2.67
C SER A 109 14.19 19.67 1.25
N LEU A 110 15.29 19.92 0.55
CA LEU A 110 15.53 19.33 -0.78
C LEU A 110 15.63 17.80 -0.69
N THR A 111 16.31 17.27 0.32
CA THR A 111 16.34 15.82 0.58
C THR A 111 14.95 15.26 0.86
N ALA A 112 14.15 15.95 1.69
CA ALA A 112 12.76 15.55 1.95
C ALA A 112 11.89 15.58 0.68
N GLY A 113 12.07 16.58 -0.18
CA GLY A 113 11.40 16.68 -1.48
C GLY A 113 11.79 15.55 -2.43
N ALA A 114 13.09 15.25 -2.54
CA ALA A 114 13.58 14.14 -3.36
C ALA A 114 13.05 12.79 -2.86
N ALA A 115 13.05 12.57 -1.54
CA ALA A 115 12.50 11.37 -0.94
C ALA A 115 11.01 11.19 -1.25
N MET A 116 10.19 12.25 -1.16
CA MET A 116 8.77 12.19 -1.51
C MET A 116 8.52 11.88 -2.99
N LEU A 117 9.36 12.37 -3.91
CA LEU A 117 9.22 12.05 -5.34
C LEU A 117 9.53 10.58 -5.63
N ILE A 118 10.56 10.04 -4.96
CA ILE A 118 10.90 8.61 -5.05
C ILE A 118 9.77 7.78 -4.46
N ASP A 119 9.28 8.17 -3.28
CA ASP A 119 8.17 7.52 -2.58
C ASP A 119 6.94 7.42 -3.48
N TYR A 120 6.46 8.54 -4.03
CA TYR A 120 5.31 8.51 -4.93
C TYR A 120 5.50 7.65 -6.18
N THR A 121 6.73 7.59 -6.72
CA THR A 121 7.03 6.75 -7.88
C THR A 121 7.00 5.27 -7.49
N LEU A 122 7.60 4.93 -6.36
CA LEU A 122 7.62 3.56 -5.83
C LEU A 122 6.24 3.09 -5.42
N THR A 123 5.42 3.93 -4.79
CA THR A 123 4.05 3.59 -4.42
C THR A 123 3.25 3.18 -5.65
N VAL A 124 3.29 3.96 -6.73
CA VAL A 124 2.60 3.59 -7.99
C VAL A 124 3.13 2.26 -8.54
N ALA A 125 4.44 2.06 -8.56
CA ALA A 125 5.05 0.84 -9.09
C ALA A 125 4.67 -0.40 -8.26
N VAL A 126 4.76 -0.31 -6.94
CA VAL A 126 4.49 -1.42 -6.01
C VAL A 126 2.99 -1.74 -5.99
N SER A 127 2.11 -0.73 -5.87
CA SER A 127 0.67 -0.95 -5.86
C SER A 127 0.18 -1.60 -7.16
N ILE A 128 0.71 -1.20 -8.32
CA ILE A 128 0.35 -1.84 -9.60
C ILE A 128 0.91 -3.25 -9.69
N SER A 129 2.15 -3.47 -9.27
CA SER A 129 2.75 -4.81 -9.27
C SER A 129 1.97 -5.79 -8.38
N ALA A 130 1.60 -5.35 -7.17
CA ALA A 130 0.76 -6.12 -6.26
C ALA A 130 -0.65 -6.34 -6.83
N GLY A 131 -1.24 -5.30 -7.46
CA GLY A 131 -2.53 -5.42 -8.13
C GLY A 131 -2.53 -6.42 -9.29
N VAL A 132 -1.47 -6.43 -10.11
CA VAL A 132 -1.28 -7.41 -11.19
C VAL A 132 -1.10 -8.81 -10.64
N ALA A 133 -0.31 -8.98 -9.58
CA ALA A 133 -0.16 -10.27 -8.90
C ALA A 133 -1.50 -10.80 -8.37
N ALA A 134 -2.31 -9.93 -7.74
CA ALA A 134 -3.64 -10.28 -7.26
C ALA A 134 -4.59 -10.67 -8.42
N LEU A 135 -4.54 -9.96 -9.56
CA LEU A 135 -5.33 -10.32 -10.74
C LEU A 135 -4.92 -11.68 -11.32
N LEU A 136 -3.62 -11.92 -11.46
CA LEU A 136 -3.08 -13.16 -12.03
C LEU A 136 -3.25 -14.38 -11.12
N SER A 137 -3.60 -14.18 -9.84
CA SER A 137 -3.96 -15.26 -8.92
C SER A 137 -5.33 -15.89 -9.25
N ILE A 138 -6.16 -15.19 -10.03
CA ILE A 138 -7.46 -15.70 -10.48
C ILE A 138 -7.21 -16.69 -11.63
N PRO A 139 -7.70 -17.95 -11.56
CA PRO A 139 -7.42 -18.99 -12.56
C PRO A 139 -7.77 -18.58 -14.01
N VAL A 140 -8.78 -17.72 -14.18
CA VAL A 140 -9.21 -17.20 -15.49
C VAL A 140 -8.09 -16.44 -16.21
N PHE A 141 -7.16 -15.83 -15.48
CA PHE A 141 -6.07 -15.03 -16.02
C PHE A 141 -4.72 -15.77 -16.07
N GLU A 142 -4.71 -17.10 -15.87
CA GLU A 142 -3.47 -17.90 -15.86
C GLU A 142 -2.67 -17.77 -17.17
N SER A 143 -3.35 -17.69 -18.32
CA SER A 143 -2.72 -17.50 -19.64
C SER A 143 -1.96 -16.17 -19.77
N LEU A 144 -2.28 -15.17 -18.93
CA LEU A 144 -1.63 -13.86 -18.93
C LEU A 144 -0.38 -13.82 -18.03
N GLN A 145 -0.03 -14.91 -17.33
CA GLN A 145 1.14 -14.95 -16.46
C GLN A 145 2.46 -14.69 -17.18
N GLY A 146 2.56 -14.94 -18.47
CA GLY A 146 3.74 -14.60 -19.27
C GLY A 146 3.89 -13.11 -19.57
N HIS A 147 2.82 -12.32 -19.40
CA HIS A 147 2.74 -10.91 -19.81
C HIS A 147 2.54 -9.96 -18.62
N ARG A 148 3.11 -10.31 -17.45
CA ARG A 148 2.85 -9.55 -16.19
C ARG A 148 3.33 -8.10 -16.29
N VAL A 149 4.47 -7.88 -16.94
CA VAL A 149 5.10 -6.56 -17.07
C VAL A 149 4.27 -5.69 -18.01
N GLU A 150 3.86 -6.22 -19.16
CA GLU A 150 3.03 -5.52 -20.14
C GLU A 150 1.70 -5.13 -19.51
N LEU A 151 1.07 -6.03 -18.75
CA LEU A 151 -0.19 -5.76 -18.06
C LEU A 151 -0.03 -4.62 -17.04
N GLY A 152 1.06 -4.62 -16.27
CA GLY A 152 1.38 -3.53 -15.34
C GLY A 152 1.56 -2.18 -16.05
N LEU A 153 2.33 -2.15 -17.14
CA LEU A 153 2.53 -0.93 -17.94
C LEU A 153 1.22 -0.40 -18.54
N VAL A 154 0.36 -1.28 -19.03
CA VAL A 154 -0.98 -0.92 -19.53
C VAL A 154 -1.84 -0.32 -18.43
N LEU A 155 -1.85 -0.91 -17.22
CA LEU A 155 -2.60 -0.37 -16.08
C LEU A 155 -2.08 0.99 -15.63
N ILE A 156 -0.75 1.19 -15.58
CA ILE A 156 -0.14 2.51 -15.29
C ILE A 156 -0.57 3.53 -16.33
N ALA A 157 -0.51 3.18 -17.63
CA ALA A 157 -0.93 4.07 -18.70
C ALA A 157 -2.42 4.42 -18.58
N LEU A 158 -3.27 3.44 -18.27
CA LEU A 158 -4.71 3.64 -18.07
C LEU A 158 -4.98 4.59 -16.89
N ILE A 159 -4.38 4.35 -15.72
CA ILE A 159 -4.55 5.20 -14.55
C ILE A 159 -4.01 6.61 -14.83
N THR A 160 -2.91 6.72 -15.56
CA THR A 160 -2.37 8.00 -16.01
C THR A 160 -3.39 8.76 -16.86
N LEU A 161 -4.01 8.10 -17.85
CA LEU A 161 -5.06 8.70 -18.68
C LEU A 161 -6.29 9.10 -17.86
N VAL A 162 -6.72 8.27 -16.91
CA VAL A 162 -7.83 8.56 -16.00
C VAL A 162 -7.54 9.78 -15.12
N ASN A 163 -6.32 9.88 -14.58
CA ASN A 163 -5.87 11.00 -13.77
C ASN A 163 -5.77 12.28 -14.60
N LEU A 164 -5.24 12.20 -15.82
CA LEU A 164 -5.19 13.35 -16.76
C LEU A 164 -6.57 13.86 -17.13
N ARG A 165 -7.59 12.99 -17.21
CA ARG A 165 -8.99 13.35 -17.47
C ARG A 165 -9.74 13.93 -16.27
N GLY A 166 -9.09 14.06 -15.10
CA GLY A 166 -9.68 14.67 -13.91
C GLY A 166 -10.73 13.81 -13.20
N VAL A 167 -10.81 12.51 -13.50
CA VAL A 167 -11.80 11.60 -12.87
C VAL A 167 -11.61 11.52 -11.35
N LYS A 168 -10.38 11.75 -10.86
CA LYS A 168 -10.03 11.76 -9.43
C LYS A 168 -10.75 12.87 -8.64
N GLU A 169 -11.13 13.97 -9.28
CA GLU A 169 -11.89 15.06 -8.62
C GLU A 169 -13.31 14.65 -8.25
N SER A 170 -13.89 13.63 -8.90
CA SER A 170 -15.25 13.19 -8.58
C SER A 170 -15.38 12.46 -7.24
N GLY A 171 -14.27 12.08 -6.57
CA GLY A 171 -14.15 11.53 -5.20
C GLY A 171 -14.96 10.25 -4.88
N ARG A 172 -16.25 10.26 -5.18
CA ARG A 172 -17.26 9.22 -4.98
C ARG A 172 -16.96 7.92 -5.71
N VAL A 173 -16.40 7.99 -6.92
CA VAL A 173 -16.02 6.79 -7.71
C VAL A 173 -14.91 6.01 -7.02
N PHE A 174 -13.98 6.70 -6.34
CA PHE A 174 -12.86 6.08 -5.63
C PHE A 174 -13.21 5.64 -4.21
N ALA A 175 -14.22 6.25 -3.58
CA ALA A 175 -14.62 5.86 -2.22
C ALA A 175 -15.31 4.48 -2.16
N PHE A 176 -16.06 4.10 -3.19
CA PHE A 176 -16.80 2.83 -3.19
C PHE A 176 -15.88 1.59 -3.12
N PRO A 177 -14.83 1.44 -3.96
CA PRO A 177 -13.91 0.32 -3.87
C PRO A 177 -13.21 0.22 -2.51
N THR A 178 -12.81 1.34 -1.91
CA THR A 178 -12.16 1.34 -0.60
C THR A 178 -13.07 0.79 0.50
N TYR A 179 -14.33 1.24 0.55
CA TYR A 179 -15.27 0.74 1.55
C TYR A 179 -15.68 -0.72 1.29
N LEU A 180 -15.80 -1.12 0.03
CA LEU A 180 -16.02 -2.52 -0.33
C LEU A 180 -14.87 -3.40 0.15
N TYR A 181 -13.61 -2.98 -0.08
CA TYR A 181 -12.43 -3.67 0.38
C TYR A 181 -12.42 -3.83 1.91
N ILE A 182 -12.67 -2.75 2.66
CA ILE A 182 -12.75 -2.81 4.13
C ILE A 182 -13.83 -3.81 4.58
N GLY A 183 -15.02 -3.75 3.97
CA GLY A 183 -16.12 -4.66 4.29
C GLY A 183 -15.77 -6.12 4.03
N LEU A 184 -15.19 -6.43 2.86
CA LEU A 184 -14.75 -7.77 2.51
C LEU A 184 -13.64 -8.27 3.43
N LEU A 185 -12.69 -7.42 3.81
CA LEU A 185 -11.59 -7.78 4.72
C LEU A 185 -12.12 -8.09 6.12
N VAL A 186 -13.04 -7.29 6.65
CA VAL A 186 -13.70 -7.55 7.93
C VAL A 186 -14.48 -8.87 7.88
N LEU A 187 -15.22 -9.13 6.80
CA LEU A 187 -15.94 -10.39 6.62
C LEU A 187 -14.99 -11.59 6.53
N LEU A 188 -13.89 -11.47 5.80
CA LEU A 188 -12.86 -12.50 5.67
C LEU A 188 -12.25 -12.86 7.03
N ILE A 189 -11.85 -11.85 7.80
CA ILE A 189 -11.30 -12.05 9.16
C ILE A 189 -12.35 -12.68 10.07
N GLY A 190 -13.58 -12.16 10.07
CA GLY A 190 -14.67 -12.67 10.91
C GLY A 190 -15.01 -14.13 10.59
N TYR A 191 -15.13 -14.47 9.31
CA TYR A 191 -15.37 -15.83 8.84
C TYR A 191 -14.20 -16.77 9.19
N GLY A 192 -12.96 -16.32 9.02
CA GLY A 192 -11.77 -17.07 9.39
C GLY A 192 -11.71 -17.37 10.89
N LEU A 193 -12.03 -16.39 11.75
CA LEU A 193 -12.09 -16.58 13.20
C LEU A 193 -13.19 -17.55 13.59
N ILE A 194 -14.38 -17.46 12.99
CA ILE A 194 -15.47 -18.42 13.23
C ILE A 194 -14.99 -19.83 12.90
N ARG A 195 -14.42 -20.04 11.70
CA ARG A 195 -13.90 -21.35 11.30
C ARG A 195 -12.84 -21.88 12.25
N TYR A 196 -11.92 -21.02 12.68
CA TYR A 196 -10.86 -21.36 13.62
C TYR A 196 -11.44 -21.87 14.95
N TYR A 197 -12.43 -21.17 15.53
CA TYR A 197 -13.05 -21.61 16.78
C TYR A 197 -14.00 -22.80 16.62
N THR A 198 -14.59 -23.00 15.43
CA THR A 198 -15.42 -24.19 15.15
C THR A 198 -14.60 -25.44 14.78
N GLY A 199 -13.28 -25.32 14.63
CA GLY A 199 -12.39 -26.44 14.30
C GLY A 199 -12.41 -26.88 12.83
N ASP A 200 -12.93 -26.05 11.93
CA ASP A 200 -13.07 -26.32 10.48
C ASP A 200 -11.88 -25.74 9.67
N VAL A 201 -10.73 -25.54 10.31
CA VAL A 201 -9.51 -25.06 9.66
C VAL A 201 -8.53 -26.22 9.60
N GLY A 202 -8.23 -26.69 8.39
CA GLY A 202 -7.19 -27.69 8.18
C GLY A 202 -5.83 -27.18 8.68
N GLU A 203 -5.01 -28.09 9.20
CA GLU A 203 -3.63 -27.75 9.57
C GLU A 203 -2.87 -27.27 8.34
N ILE A 204 -2.12 -26.17 8.50
CA ILE A 204 -1.20 -25.71 7.46
C ILE A 204 -0.06 -26.73 7.43
N ASP A 205 0.07 -27.46 6.32
CA ASP A 205 1.19 -28.38 6.11
C ASP A 205 2.49 -27.59 5.92
N ALA A 206 3.13 -27.24 7.04
CA ALA A 206 4.41 -26.55 7.05
C ALA A 206 5.56 -27.44 6.51
N SER A 207 5.38 -28.76 6.52
CA SER A 207 6.40 -29.72 6.08
C SER A 207 6.66 -29.65 4.57
N ALA A 208 5.68 -29.20 3.79
CA ALA A 208 5.85 -28.97 2.34
C ALA A 208 6.86 -27.85 2.00
N PHE A 209 7.19 -26.99 2.96
CA PHE A 209 8.14 -25.88 2.79
C PHE A 209 9.46 -26.08 3.55
N GLU A 210 9.46 -26.90 4.61
CA GLU A 210 10.65 -27.16 5.41
C GLU A 210 11.76 -27.83 4.59
N GLY A 211 12.97 -27.25 4.66
CA GLY A 211 14.17 -27.84 4.05
C GLY A 211 14.29 -27.69 2.52
N ARG A 212 13.35 -27.00 1.84
CA ARG A 212 13.48 -26.69 0.40
C ARG A 212 14.66 -25.77 0.07
N LEU A 213 15.14 -25.00 1.04
CA LEU A 213 16.32 -24.14 0.95
C LEU A 213 17.28 -24.52 2.07
N THR A 214 18.46 -25.04 1.73
CA THR A 214 19.52 -25.31 2.71
C THR A 214 20.18 -24.01 3.15
N GLY A 215 20.24 -23.74 4.46
CA GLY A 215 21.08 -22.67 5.03
C GLY A 215 20.35 -21.46 5.64
N GLY A 216 19.02 -21.51 5.81
CA GLY A 216 18.29 -20.45 6.50
C GLY A 216 18.32 -20.62 8.03
N GLU A 217 18.86 -19.63 8.74
CA GLU A 217 18.76 -19.54 10.20
C GLU A 217 18.06 -18.25 10.60
N LEU A 218 17.36 -18.24 11.74
CA LEU A 218 16.75 -17.02 12.27
C LEU A 218 17.84 -16.07 12.79
N SER A 219 18.35 -15.22 11.90
CA SER A 219 19.29 -14.16 12.25
C SER A 219 18.57 -12.86 12.63
N LEU A 220 19.25 -12.02 13.42
CA LEU A 220 18.80 -10.66 13.70
C LEU A 220 18.57 -9.87 12.41
N PHE A 221 19.41 -10.09 11.39
CA PHE A 221 19.26 -9.46 10.09
C PHE A 221 17.93 -9.81 9.41
N ILE A 222 17.50 -11.08 9.44
CA ILE A 222 16.22 -11.51 8.86
C ILE A 222 15.05 -10.90 9.62
N LEU A 223 15.12 -10.82 10.95
CA LEU A 223 14.09 -10.17 11.76
C LEU A 223 13.97 -8.67 11.44
N LEU A 224 15.10 -7.97 11.35
CA LEU A 224 15.12 -6.55 10.98
C LEU A 224 14.65 -6.32 9.54
N LYS A 225 15.01 -7.22 8.61
CA LYS A 225 14.55 -7.17 7.22
C LYS A 225 13.04 -7.41 7.14
N GLY A 226 12.51 -8.41 7.86
CA GLY A 226 11.07 -8.67 7.94
C GLY A 226 10.30 -7.49 8.53
N PHE A 227 10.82 -6.88 9.60
CA PHE A 227 10.25 -5.65 10.16
C PHE A 227 10.28 -4.49 9.17
N SER A 228 11.40 -4.29 8.46
CA SER A 228 11.51 -3.24 7.44
C SER A 228 10.55 -3.44 6.27
N SER A 229 10.33 -4.68 5.83
CA SER A 229 9.33 -5.01 4.81
C SER A 229 7.90 -4.74 5.31
N GLY A 230 7.61 -5.07 6.58
CA GLY A 230 6.33 -4.77 7.20
C GLY A 230 6.07 -3.27 7.38
N ALA A 231 7.12 -2.48 7.62
CA ALA A 231 7.03 -1.03 7.76
C ALA A 231 6.58 -0.30 6.49
N VAL A 232 6.57 -0.97 5.32
CA VAL A 232 5.98 -0.43 4.08
C VAL A 232 4.45 -0.26 4.20
N ALA A 233 3.82 -0.85 5.21
CA ALA A 233 2.40 -0.65 5.53
C ALA A 233 2.08 0.73 6.13
N LEU A 234 3.09 1.54 6.46
CA LEU A 234 2.97 2.77 7.25
C LEU A 234 2.79 4.03 6.39
#